data_AF-A0A0L8HNU8-F1
#
_entry.id   AF-A0A0L8HNU8-F1
#
_cell.length_a   1.000
_cell.length_b   1.000
_cell.length_c   1.000
_cell.angle_alpha   90.00
_cell.angle_beta   90.00
_cell.angle_gamma   90.00
#
_symmetry.space_group_name_H-M   'P 1'
#
loop_
_entity.id
_entity.type
_entity.pdbx_description
1 polymer ?
#
loop_
_entity_poly.entity_id
_entity_poly.type
_entity_poly.pdbx_seq_one_letter_code
_entity_poly.pdbx_strand_id
1 'polypeptide(L)' 'SLKLISLFFDNISERPTKHLFAEVPNLAEIKVAIGKLNNGKAPGMNGLGAEIYRYGGEYLCTMLTDVIQKVWHSEVVPQD' A
#
# COMPACT_ATOMS: atom_id res chain seq x y z
N SER A 1 17.70 24.82 18.50
CA SER A 1 17.29 24.16 17.25
C SER A 1 16.49 22.86 17.46
N LEU A 2 15.49 22.85 18.34
CA LEU A 2 14.56 21.70 18.52
C LEU A 2 13.09 22.13 18.55
N LYS A 3 12.80 23.36 19.02
CA LYS A 3 11.46 23.98 18.98
C LYS A 3 10.87 24.07 17.56
N LEU A 4 11.71 24.27 16.55
CA LEU A 4 11.29 24.41 15.15
C LEU A 4 10.80 23.10 14.53
N ILE A 5 11.29 21.95 15.00
CA ILE A 5 10.87 20.62 14.54
C ILE A 5 9.53 20.24 15.20
N SER A 6 9.34 20.55 16.49
CA SER A 6 8.05 20.31 17.16
C SER A 6 6.93 21.14 16.52
N LEU A 7 7.15 22.44 16.32
CA LEU A 7 6.19 23.31 15.62
C LEU A 7 5.83 22.83 14.22
N PHE A 8 6.74 22.13 13.54
CA PHE A 8 6.49 21.58 12.21
C PHE A 8 5.57 20.35 12.26
N PHE A 9 5.75 19.45 13.24
CA PHE A 9 4.85 18.32 13.45
C PHE A 9 3.48 18.77 13.96
N ASP A 10 3.45 19.76 14.86
CA ASP A 10 2.21 20.31 15.44
C ASP A 10 1.36 21.06 14.38
N ASN A 11 1.94 21.43 13.23
CA ASN A 11 1.27 22.14 12.14
C ASN A 11 0.95 21.25 10.93
N ILE A 12 1.20 19.94 11.01
CA ILE A 12 0.66 19.01 10.02
C ILE A 12 -0.85 18.95 10.29
N SER A 13 -1.61 19.76 9.57
CA SER A 13 -3.05 19.63 9.46
C SER A 13 -3.36 18.15 9.27
N GLU A 14 -4.00 17.53 10.27
CA GLU A 14 -4.54 16.18 10.13
C GLU A 14 -5.43 16.24 8.88
N ARG A 15 -4.92 15.70 7.77
CA ARG A 15 -5.76 15.47 6.60
C ARG A 15 -6.94 14.70 7.16
N PRO A 16 -8.19 15.12 6.92
CA PRO A 16 -9.34 14.43 7.48
C PRO A 16 -9.17 12.96 7.12
N THR A 17 -8.79 12.16 8.11
CA THR A 17 -8.53 10.77 7.87
C THR A 17 -9.90 10.26 7.48
N LYS A 18 -10.03 9.82 6.24
CA LYS A 18 -11.30 9.40 5.64
C LYS A 18 -11.66 8.04 6.26
N HIS A 19 -11.84 8.03 7.58
CA HIS A 19 -12.25 6.90 8.41
C HIS A 19 -13.73 6.55 8.20
N LEU A 20 -14.43 7.29 7.36
CA LEU A 20 -15.80 7.02 6.97
C LEU A 20 -15.79 5.90 5.91
N PHE A 21 -15.88 4.67 6.38
CA PHE A 21 -16.29 3.48 5.59
C PHE A 21 -15.32 3.08 4.46
N ALA A 22 -14.04 2.86 4.76
CA ALA A 22 -13.18 2.22 3.78
C ALA A 22 -13.60 0.74 3.64
N GLU A 23 -14.20 0.40 2.50
CA GLU A 23 -14.53 -0.98 2.15
C GLU A 23 -13.25 -1.80 1.99
N VAL A 24 -13.35 -3.12 2.24
CA VAL A 24 -12.24 -4.03 2.00
C VAL A 24 -11.84 -3.99 0.52
N PRO A 25 -10.54 -3.83 0.20
CA PRO A 25 -10.08 -3.79 -1.18
C PRO A 25 -10.44 -5.07 -1.94
N ASN A 26 -10.97 -4.91 -3.16
CA ASN A 26 -11.31 -6.03 -4.04
C ASN A 26 -10.29 -6.22 -5.17
N LEU A 27 -10.37 -7.37 -5.87
CA LEU A 27 -9.44 -7.74 -6.93
C LEU A 27 -9.33 -6.68 -8.05
N ALA A 28 -10.44 -6.03 -8.42
CA ALA A 28 -10.43 -5.01 -9.47
C ALA A 28 -9.62 -3.77 -9.03
N GLU A 29 -9.76 -3.36 -7.78
CA GLU A 29 -9.00 -2.26 -7.20
C GLU A 29 -7.50 -2.60 -7.12
N ILE A 30 -7.17 -3.84 -6.73
CA ILE A 30 -5.77 -4.31 -6.72
C ILE A 30 -5.17 -4.26 -8.13
N LYS A 31 -5.90 -4.74 -9.15
CA LYS A 31 -5.44 -4.66 -10.55
C LYS A 31 -5.22 -3.23 -11.01
N VAL A 32 -6.14 -2.31 -10.67
CA VAL A 32 -5.98 -0.88 -10.97
C VAL A 32 -4.77 -0.29 -10.25
N ALA A 33 -4.54 -0.65 -8.99
CA ALA A 33 -3.38 -0.20 -8.22
C ALA A 33 -2.06 -0.68 -8.81
N ILE A 34 -1.98 -1.97 -9.19
CA ILE A 34 -0.83 -2.55 -9.91
C ILE A 34 -0.58 -1.80 -11.22
N GLY A 35 -1.64 -1.48 -11.98
CA GLY A 35 -1.54 -0.71 -13.21
C GLY A 35 -0.98 0.71 -13.04
N LYS A 36 -1.10 1.30 -11.83
CA LYS A 36 -0.57 2.61 -11.48
C LYS A 36 0.88 2.58 -10.99
N LEU A 37 1.48 1.40 -10.82
CA LEU A 37 2.89 1.30 -10.44
C LEU A 37 3.77 1.87 -11.57
N ASN A 38 4.79 2.63 -11.17
CA ASN A 38 5.76 3.19 -12.10
C ASN A 38 6.83 2.14 -12.39
N ASN A 39 7.00 1.81 -13.67
CA ASN A 39 8.05 0.90 -14.13
C ASN A 39 9.43 1.59 -14.11
N GLY A 40 10.50 0.79 -14.03
CA GLY A 40 11.87 1.29 -14.13
C GLY A 40 12.38 2.09 -12.91
N LYS A 41 11.61 2.12 -11.81
CA LYS A 41 12.15 2.56 -10.51
C LYS A 41 13.03 1.44 -9.94
N ALA A 42 14.13 1.83 -9.27
CA ALA A 42 14.98 0.87 -8.58
C ALA A 42 14.13 0.04 -7.60
N PRO A 43 14.25 -1.31 -7.62
CA PRO A 43 13.53 -2.15 -6.68
C PRO A 43 13.91 -1.79 -5.25
N GLY A 44 12.97 -1.96 -4.32
CA GLY A 44 13.23 -1.73 -2.90
C GLY A 44 14.23 -2.75 -2.33
N MET A 45 14.42 -2.73 -1.01
CA MET A 45 15.30 -3.65 -0.30
C MET A 45 14.97 -5.14 -0.55
N ASN A 46 13.73 -5.44 -0.93
CA ASN A 46 13.26 -6.78 -1.28
C ASN A 46 13.61 -7.23 -2.71
N GLY A 47 14.21 -6.37 -3.54
CA GLY A 47 14.58 -6.69 -4.91
C GLY A 47 13.41 -6.84 -5.90
N LEU A 48 12.17 -6.60 -5.46
CA LEU A 48 10.98 -6.78 -6.29
C LEU A 48 10.63 -5.49 -7.03
N GLY A 49 10.72 -5.53 -8.37
CA GLY A 49 10.32 -4.43 -9.26
C GLY A 49 8.80 -4.38 -9.49
N ALA A 50 8.30 -3.23 -9.95
CA ALA A 50 6.90 -3.05 -10.34
C ALA A 50 6.44 -4.05 -11.40
N GLU A 51 7.37 -4.49 -12.24
CA GLU A 51 7.20 -5.43 -13.35
C GLU A 51 6.71 -6.79 -12.86
N ILE A 52 7.18 -7.26 -11.70
CA ILE A 52 6.76 -8.55 -11.14
C ILE A 52 5.26 -8.54 -10.86
N TYR A 53 4.77 -7.47 -10.24
CA TYR A 53 3.35 -7.29 -9.96
C TYR A 53 2.53 -7.11 -11.24
N ARG A 54 3.07 -6.39 -12.23
CA ARG A 54 2.39 -6.09 -13.49
C ARG A 54 2.26 -7.29 -14.42
N TYR A 55 3.28 -8.15 -14.44
CA TYR A 55 3.36 -9.30 -15.36
C TYR A 55 3.16 -10.66 -14.69
N GLY A 56 3.01 -10.71 -13.36
CA GLY A 56 2.78 -11.96 -12.62
C GLY A 56 1.40 -12.59 -12.80
N GLY A 57 0.51 -11.96 -13.60
CA GLY A 57 -0.76 -12.53 -14.03
C GLY A 57 -1.86 -12.58 -12.97
N GLU A 58 -2.97 -13.25 -13.32
CA GLU A 58 -4.16 -13.41 -12.48
C GLU A 58 -3.85 -14.01 -11.11
N TYR A 59 -3.07 -15.09 -11.08
CA TYR A 59 -2.76 -15.80 -9.84
C TYR A 59 -2.05 -14.90 -8.82
N LEU A 60 -1.06 -14.11 -9.26
CA LEU A 60 -0.38 -13.17 -8.39
C LEU A 60 -1.33 -12.07 -7.87
N CYS A 61 -2.21 -11.56 -8.74
CA CYS A 61 -3.20 -10.56 -8.33
C CYS A 61 -4.16 -11.11 -7.26
N THR A 62 -4.62 -12.35 -7.41
CA THR A 62 -5.48 -13.01 -6.42
C THR A 62 -4.76 -13.20 -5.09
N MET A 63 -3.52 -13.72 -5.13
CA MET A 63 -2.70 -13.89 -3.92
C MET A 63 -2.47 -12.56 -3.18
N LEU A 64 -2.15 -11.49 -3.91
CA LEU A 64 -1.99 -10.16 -3.33
C LEU A 64 -3.29 -9.63 -2.71
N THR A 65 -4.41 -9.88 -3.38
CA THR A 65 -5.74 -9.52 -2.85
C THR A 65 -5.97 -10.21 -1.53
N ASP A 66 -5.74 -11.52 -1.44
CA ASP A 66 -5.92 -12.29 -0.20
C ASP A 66 -5.05 -11.76 0.94
N VAL A 67 -3.78 -11.44 0.68
CA VAL A 67 -2.86 -10.90 1.69
C VAL A 67 -3.32 -9.53 2.16
N ILE A 68 -3.67 -8.64 1.24
CA ILE A 68 -4.14 -7.28 1.56
C ILE A 68 -5.44 -7.35 2.37
N GLN A 69 -6.36 -8.23 1.99
CA GLN A 69 -7.60 -8.44 2.74
C GLN A 69 -7.33 -9.02 4.13
N LYS A 70 -6.39 -9.96 4.28
CA LYS A 70 -6.01 -10.47 5.61
C LYS A 70 -5.46 -9.37 6.51
N VAL A 71 -4.56 -8.53 6.00
CA VAL A 71 -4.03 -7.37 6.74
C VAL A 71 -5.16 -6.41 7.09
N TRP A 72 -6.09 -6.16 6.15
CA TRP A 72 -7.21 -5.26 6.33
C TRP A 72 -8.14 -5.67 7.48
N HIS A 73 -8.45 -6.96 7.60
CA HIS A 73 -9.36 -7.46 8.64
C HIS A 73 -8.67 -7.67 9.99
N SER A 74 -7.41 -8.10 9.98
CA SER A 74 -6.70 -8.45 11.21
C SER A 74 -5.92 -7.28 11.82
N GLU A 75 -5.68 -6.22 11.05
CA GLU A 75 -4.75 -5.14 11.38
C GLU A 75 -3.34 -5.64 11.76
N VAL A 76 -3.00 -6.86 11.36
CA VAL A 76 -1.73 -7.54 11.64
C VAL A 76 -1.05 -7.87 10.32
N VAL A 77 0.25 -7.59 10.25
CA VAL A 77 1.08 -8.01 9.13
C VAL A 77 1.36 -9.51 9.27
N PRO A 78 0.93 -10.35 8.30
CA PRO A 78 1.27 -11.76 8.29
C PRO A 78 2.78 -11.93 8.42
N GLN A 79 3.19 -12.80 9.32
CA GLN A 79 4.57 -13.28 9.32
C GLN A 79 4.73 -14.28 8.17
N ASP A 80 5.96 -14.44 7.70
CA ASP A 80 6.32 -15.35 6.60
C ASP A 80 5.81 -16.80 6.83
#